data_AF-A0A2L2Z0Z0-F1
#
_entry.id   AF-A0A2L2Z0Z0-F1
#
_cell.length_a   1.000
_cell.length_b   1.000
_cell.length_c   1.000
_cell.angle_alpha   90.00
_cell.angle_beta   90.00
_cell.angle_gamma   90.00
#
_symmetry.space_group_name_H-M   'P 1'
#
loop_
_entity.id
_entity.type
_entity.pdbx_description
1 polymer ?
#
loop_
_entity_poly.entity_id
_entity_poly.type
_entity_poly.pdbx_seq_one_letter_code
_entity_poly.pdbx_strand_id
1 'polypeptide(L)'
;NFLLDQLKDAADTAALIDLGGQSIQIAFAEDSYDIQTLRIDDLQKLQERNRVLYTKSYLGNGLQNARLSLAQITTDPILFINAIEYNGIVTFGSPCIHPDTEEFWEYD
;
A
#
# COMPACT_ATOMS: atom_id res chain seq x y z
N ASN A 1 8.57 16.01 -8.20
CA ASN A 1 9.58 16.93 -7.65
C ASN A 1 10.65 17.36 -8.66
N PHE A 2 11.60 16.53 -9.09
CA PHE A 2 12.57 16.92 -10.14
C PHE A 2 11.88 17.36 -11.44
N LEU A 3 10.99 16.50 -11.95
CA LEU A 3 10.22 16.76 -13.18
C LEU A 3 9.28 17.96 -13.07
N LEU A 4 8.97 18.41 -11.85
CA LEU A 4 8.11 19.55 -11.59
C LEU A 4 8.91 20.84 -11.29
N ASP A 5 10.25 20.78 -11.35
CA ASP A 5 11.17 21.84 -10.88
C ASP A 5 10.89 22.32 -9.43
N GLN A 6 10.31 21.45 -8.61
CA GLN A 6 9.89 21.72 -7.23
C GLN A 6 10.93 21.28 -6.20
N LEU A 7 12.15 20.93 -6.60
CA LEU A 7 13.22 20.58 -5.66
C LEU A 7 13.82 21.78 -4.91
N LYS A 8 13.35 23.01 -5.19
CA LYS A 8 13.92 24.26 -4.66
C LYS A 8 13.37 24.61 -3.28
N ASP A 9 12.06 24.52 -3.06
CA ASP A 9 11.43 24.70 -1.73
C ASP A 9 10.88 23.37 -1.19
N ALA A 10 10.79 23.17 0.13
CA ALA A 10 10.20 21.96 0.72
C ALA A 10 8.66 22.07 0.74
N ALA A 11 8.16 23.27 1.06
CA ALA A 11 6.73 23.61 1.05
C ALA A 11 6.08 23.43 -0.33
N ASP A 12 6.89 23.49 -1.39
CA ASP A 12 6.43 23.35 -2.78
C ASP A 12 6.63 21.94 -3.35
N THR A 13 7.14 20.97 -2.56
CA THR A 13 7.27 19.59 -3.06
C THR A 13 5.94 18.85 -3.08
N ALA A 14 5.71 18.10 -4.15
CA ALA A 14 4.62 17.15 -4.22
C ALA A 14 4.96 15.87 -3.42
N ALA A 15 3.96 15.37 -2.69
CA ALA A 15 4.02 14.04 -2.10
C ALA A 15 3.96 12.94 -3.18
N LEU A 16 4.56 11.79 -2.88
CA LEU A 16 4.49 10.56 -3.66
C LEU A 16 3.64 9.55 -2.90
N ILE A 17 2.65 8.99 -3.59
CA ILE A 17 1.96 7.76 -3.19
C ILE A 17 2.08 6.81 -4.38
N ASP A 18 2.81 5.71 -4.20
CA ASP A 18 3.01 4.69 -5.22
C ASP A 18 2.31 3.39 -4.79
N LEU A 19 1.47 2.86 -5.67
CA LEU A 19 0.68 1.65 -5.48
C LEU A 19 1.30 0.53 -6.32
N GLY A 20 2.38 -0.06 -5.81
CA GLY A 20 3.04 -1.19 -6.43
C GLY A 20 2.27 -2.50 -6.30
N GLY A 21 2.80 -3.56 -6.92
CA GLY A 21 2.18 -4.89 -6.85
C GLY A 21 2.24 -5.51 -5.44
N GLN A 22 3.40 -5.45 -4.79
CA GLN A 22 3.60 -6.11 -3.48
C GLN A 22 3.49 -5.16 -2.29
N SER A 23 3.71 -3.86 -2.50
CA SER A 23 3.77 -2.86 -1.45
C SER A 23 3.19 -1.52 -1.89
N ILE A 24 2.89 -0.67 -0.92
CA ILE A 24 2.56 0.74 -1.12
C ILE A 24 3.69 1.58 -0.54
N GLN A 25 4.13 2.59 -1.28
CA GLN A 25 5.14 3.55 -0.83
C GLN A 25 4.51 4.93 -0.63
N ILE A 26 4.86 5.58 0.48
CA ILE A 26 4.49 6.95 0.77
C ILE A 26 5.77 7.73 1.03
N ALA A 27 5.94 8.86 0.34
CA ALA A 27 7.06 9.76 0.59
C ALA A 27 6.67 11.23 0.44
N PHE A 28 7.11 12.08 1.37
CA PHE A 28 6.90 13.53 1.31
C PHE A 28 7.97 14.27 2.12
N ALA A 29 8.23 15.53 1.76
CA ALA A 29 9.14 16.38 2.53
C ALA A 29 8.46 16.88 3.80
N GLU A 30 9.18 16.85 4.92
CA GLU A 30 8.67 17.33 6.21
C GLU A 30 9.07 18.79 6.42
N ASP A 31 8.08 19.66 6.67
CA ASP A 31 8.29 21.11 6.75
C ASP A 31 8.90 21.60 8.08
N SER A 32 8.83 20.81 9.17
CA SER A 32 9.46 21.20 10.43
C SER A 32 9.52 20.05 11.43
N TYR A 33 10.69 19.94 12.06
CA TYR A 33 11.10 19.04 13.15
C TYR A 33 10.05 18.85 14.27
N ASP A 34 9.11 17.94 14.09
CA ASP A 34 8.54 17.20 15.23
C ASP A 34 8.84 15.70 15.07
N ILE A 35 10.14 15.42 15.01
CA ILE A 35 10.75 14.08 14.86
C ILE A 35 10.33 13.14 16.02
N GLN A 36 9.66 13.64 17.06
CA GLN A 36 9.33 12.88 18.25
C GLN A 36 8.32 11.74 18.02
N THR A 37 7.56 11.76 16.93
CA THR A 37 6.59 10.70 16.61
C THR A 37 6.99 9.75 15.48
N LEU A 38 8.07 10.04 14.77
CA LEU A 38 8.50 9.25 13.61
C LEU A 38 9.61 8.28 13.99
N ARG A 39 9.55 7.04 13.49
CA ARG A 39 10.66 6.09 13.66
C ARG A 39 11.84 6.60 12.83
N ILE A 40 13.02 6.64 13.44
CA ILE A 40 14.25 7.14 12.79
C ILE A 40 14.55 6.40 11.48
N ASP A 41 14.15 5.13 11.37
CA ASP A 41 14.34 4.29 10.17
C ASP A 41 13.53 4.77 8.94
N ASP A 42 12.47 5.56 9.15
CA ASP A 42 11.60 6.07 8.08
C ASP A 42 12.18 7.35 7.43
N LEU A 43 13.28 7.91 7.97
CA LEU A 43 13.84 9.19 7.56
C LEU A 43 15.11 9.05 6.72
N GLN A 44 15.13 9.65 5.53
CA GLN A 44 16.33 9.78 4.70
C GLN A 44 16.73 11.24 4.49
N LYS A 45 18.05 11.51 4.51
CA LYS A 45 18.63 12.84 4.21
C LYS A 45 19.02 12.92 2.74
N LEU A 46 18.50 13.91 2.02
CA LEU A 46 18.89 14.21 0.65
C LEU A 46 20.09 15.16 0.63
N GLN A 47 21.11 14.87 -0.19
CA GLN A 47 22.41 15.55 -0.14
C GLN A 47 22.43 17.00 -0.68
N GLU A 48 21.40 17.46 -1.41
CA GLU A 48 21.48 18.76 -2.09
C GLU A 48 20.93 19.94 -1.27
N ARG A 49 20.13 19.68 -0.23
CA ARG A 49 19.73 20.60 0.85
C ARG A 49 19.37 19.74 2.06
N ASN A 50 19.63 20.19 3.30
CA ASN A 50 19.22 19.49 4.53
C ASN A 50 17.67 19.35 4.57
N ARG A 51 17.16 18.34 3.88
CA ARG A 51 15.75 17.99 3.80
C ARG A 51 15.58 16.65 4.47
N VAL A 52 14.54 16.57 5.30
CA VAL A 52 14.08 15.34 5.91
C VAL A 52 12.93 14.83 5.05
N LEU A 53 13.10 13.63 4.51
CA LEU A 53 12.06 12.96 3.76
C LEU A 53 11.45 11.90 4.65
N TYR A 54 10.14 12.00 4.89
CA TYR A 54 9.40 10.85 5.40
C TYR A 54 9.28 9.83 4.28
N THR A 55 9.65 8.58 4.55
CA THR A 55 9.50 7.47 3.63
C THR A 55 8.97 6.26 4.37
N LYS A 56 7.95 5.61 3.81
CA LYS A 56 7.48 4.34 4.36
C LYS A 56 7.00 3.42 3.28
N SER A 57 7.35 2.14 3.44
CA SER A 57 6.90 1.05 2.61
C SER A 57 6.02 0.12 3.43
N TYR A 58 4.81 -0.13 2.94
CA TYR A 58 3.86 -1.07 3.52
C TYR A 58 3.87 -2.35 2.68
N LEU A 59 4.74 -3.28 3.04
CA LEU A 59 4.78 -4.61 2.44
C LEU A 59 3.45 -5.35 2.69
N GLY A 60 3.02 -6.17 1.74
CA GLY A 60 1.76 -6.93 1.85
C GLY A 60 0.51 -6.08 1.56
N ASN A 61 0.66 -4.79 1.28
CA ASN A 61 -0.47 -3.90 1.00
C ASN A 61 -0.51 -3.44 -0.47
N GLY A 62 0.44 -3.87 -1.31
CA GLY A 62 0.36 -3.60 -2.75
C GLY A 62 -0.83 -4.31 -3.41
N LEU A 63 -1.12 -3.96 -4.66
CA LEU A 63 -2.32 -4.41 -5.38
C LEU A 63 -2.53 -5.93 -5.36
N GLN A 64 -1.48 -6.72 -5.58
CA GLN A 64 -1.58 -8.19 -5.62
C GLN A 64 -1.86 -8.76 -4.23
N ASN A 65 -1.20 -8.22 -3.20
CA ASN A 65 -1.37 -8.69 -1.83
C ASN A 65 -2.68 -8.21 -1.20
N ALA A 66 -3.14 -7.00 -1.54
CA ALA A 66 -4.43 -6.47 -1.09
C ALA A 66 -5.60 -7.33 -1.62
N ARG A 67 -5.50 -7.88 -2.83
CA ARG A 67 -6.49 -8.84 -3.35
C ARG A 67 -6.57 -10.10 -2.50
N LEU A 68 -5.42 -10.64 -2.06
CA LEU A 68 -5.39 -11.78 -1.15
C LEU A 68 -5.95 -11.42 0.23
N SER A 69 -5.62 -10.25 0.77
CA SER A 69 -6.19 -9.80 2.04
C SER A 69 -7.71 -9.65 1.96
N LEU A 70 -8.28 -9.17 0.85
CA LEU A 70 -9.73 -9.14 0.66
C LEU A 70 -10.35 -10.54 0.66
N ALA A 71 -9.66 -11.56 0.17
CA ALA A 71 -10.08 -12.95 0.28
C ALA A 71 -10.02 -13.46 1.74
N GLN A 72 -9.01 -13.03 2.51
CA GLN A 72 -8.73 -13.50 3.88
C GLN A 72 -9.46 -12.74 5.00
N ILE A 73 -9.93 -11.51 4.76
CA ILE A 73 -10.57 -10.63 5.77
C ILE A 73 -11.92 -11.17 6.28
N THR A 74 -12.51 -12.18 5.66
CA THR A 74 -13.80 -12.75 6.09
C THR A 74 -13.62 -13.83 7.18
N THR A 75 -13.08 -13.45 8.33
CA THR A 75 -13.13 -14.29 9.56
C THR A 75 -14.39 -14.04 10.40
N ASP A 76 -15.24 -13.10 9.97
CA ASP A 76 -16.54 -12.85 10.60
C ASP A 76 -17.59 -13.84 10.07
N PRO A 77 -18.17 -14.70 10.92
CA PRO A 77 -19.07 -15.77 10.50
C PRO A 77 -20.38 -15.31 9.86
N ILE A 78 -20.69 -14.00 9.90
CA ILE A 78 -21.89 -13.41 9.28
C ILE A 78 -21.64 -13.02 7.82
N LEU A 79 -20.37 -12.83 7.43
CA LEU A 79 -19.93 -12.55 6.06
C LEU A 79 -19.31 -13.79 5.39
N PHE A 80 -19.70 -15.00 5.81
CA PHE A 80 -19.45 -16.19 4.98
C PHE A 80 -20.19 -16.01 3.65
N ILE A 81 -19.46 -15.51 2.67
CA ILE A 81 -19.84 -15.65 1.27
C ILE A 81 -19.51 -17.09 0.91
N ASN A 82 -20.36 -18.02 1.37
CA ASN A 82 -20.37 -19.46 1.06
C ASN A 82 -19.03 -20.01 0.55
N ALA A 83 -18.01 -20.02 1.42
CA ALA A 83 -16.74 -20.58 1.07
C ALA A 83 -16.92 -22.11 0.91
N ILE A 84 -16.89 -22.60 -0.32
CA ILE A 84 -17.00 -24.03 -0.61
C ILE A 84 -15.59 -24.54 -0.92
N GLU A 85 -15.11 -25.47 -0.10
CA GLU A 85 -13.89 -26.21 -0.39
C GLU A 85 -14.25 -27.52 -1.10
N TYR A 86 -13.71 -27.72 -2.30
CA TYR A 86 -13.85 -28.97 -3.05
C TYR A 86 -12.53 -29.30 -3.75
N ASN A 87 -11.99 -30.50 -3.50
CA ASN A 87 -10.71 -30.95 -4.03
C ASN A 87 -9.53 -29.96 -3.80
N GLY A 88 -9.50 -29.28 -2.65
CA GLY A 88 -8.46 -28.31 -2.30
C GLY A 88 -8.60 -26.93 -2.96
N ILE A 89 -9.68 -26.71 -3.73
CA ILE A 89 -10.03 -25.40 -4.27
C ILE A 89 -11.03 -24.76 -3.32
N VAL A 90 -10.73 -23.52 -2.89
CA VAL A 90 -11.63 -22.70 -2.07
C VAL A 90 -12.28 -21.65 -2.97
N THR A 91 -13.60 -21.71 -3.11
CA THR A 91 -14.37 -20.70 -3.85
C THR A 91 -15.11 -19.80 -2.88
N PHE A 92 -14.98 -18.49 -3.02
CA PHE A 92 -15.74 -17.48 -2.27
C PHE A 92 -16.25 -16.42 -3.25
N GLY A 93 -17.40 -15.83 -2.94
CA GLY A 93 -17.88 -14.65 -3.66
C GLY A 93 -17.32 -13.38 -3.02
N SER A 94 -17.24 -12.28 -3.78
CA SER A 94 -16.83 -10.99 -3.24
C SER A 94 -17.67 -9.87 -3.85
N PRO A 95 -18.17 -8.90 -3.07
CA PRO A 95 -18.88 -7.74 -3.59
C PRO A 95 -17.95 -6.80 -4.39
N CYS A 96 -16.64 -7.00 -4.29
CA CYS A 96 -15.64 -6.23 -5.03
C CYS A 96 -15.34 -6.80 -6.42
N ILE A 97 -15.94 -7.94 -6.78
CA ILE A 97 -15.79 -8.59 -8.09
C ILE A 97 -17.13 -8.51 -8.82
N HIS A 98 -17.07 -8.23 -10.12
CA HIS A 98 -18.27 -8.15 -10.95
C HIS A 98 -18.99 -9.51 -10.96
N PRO A 99 -20.34 -9.57 -10.91
CA PRO A 99 -21.09 -10.82 -10.76
C PRO A 99 -20.85 -11.84 -11.90
N ASP A 100 -20.54 -11.37 -13.10
CA ASP A 100 -20.26 -12.23 -14.27
C ASP A 100 -18.76 -12.57 -14.43
N THR A 101 -17.95 -12.31 -13.41
CA THR A 101 -16.49 -12.52 -13.45
C THR A 101 -16.09 -13.60 -12.47
N GLU A 102 -15.51 -14.68 -12.99
CA GLU A 102 -14.88 -15.74 -12.23
C GLU A 102 -13.37 -15.69 -12.45
N GLU A 103 -12.61 -15.57 -11.37
CA GLU A 103 -11.15 -15.48 -11.39
C GLU A 103 -10.56 -16.57 -10.50
N PHE A 104 -9.54 -17.26 -11.00
CA PHE A 104 -8.79 -18.26 -10.25
C PHE A 104 -7.46 -17.68 -9.79
N TRP A 105 -7.10 -17.93 -8.54
CA TRP A 105 -5.86 -17.48 -7.93
C TRP A 105 -5.12 -18.67 -7.37
N GLU A 106 -3.87 -18.83 -7.79
CA GLU A 106 -2.92 -19.76 -7.19
C GLU A 106 -1.89 -18.97 -6.39
N TYR A 107 -1.59 -19.46 -5.18
CA TYR A 107 -0.51 -18.92 -4.38
C TYR A 107 0.72 -19.82 -4.60
N ASP A 108 1.73 -19.29 -5.29
CA ASP A 108 3.04 -19.92 -5.42
C ASP A 108 3.87 -19.79 -4.13
#